data_AF-A0A2V9ND61-F1
#
_entry.id   AF-A0A2V9ND61-F1
#
_cell.length_a   1.000
_cell.length_b   1.000
_cell.length_c   1.000
_cell.angle_alpha   90.00
_cell.angle_beta   90.00
_cell.angle_gamma   90.00
#
_symmetry.space_group_name_H-M   'P 1'
#
loop_
_entity.id
_entity.type
_entity.pdbx_description
1 polymer ?
#
loop_
_entity_poly.entity_id
_entity_poly.type
_entity_poly.pdbx_seq_one_letter_code
_entity_poly.pdbx_strand_id
1 'polypeptide(L)'
;MSSSATQVVSSRNRALEIATQIAIVVSASLFVALCARIYIPLPGTPVPMTVQNFGVLLVGLALGSRRGFAALSLYLVEGAMGFPVFSPHGLGGIAQIIGPTGGYLIAYP
;
A
#
# COMPACT_ATOMS: atom_id res chain seq x y z
N MET A 1 40.74 6.92 18.83
CA MET A 1 40.11 5.58 18.95
C MET A 1 38.64 5.61 19.42
N SER A 2 38.13 6.68 20.06
CA SER A 2 36.70 6.77 20.48
C SER A 2 35.70 7.01 19.33
N SER A 3 36.13 7.63 18.21
CA SER A 3 35.23 8.01 17.09
C SER A 3 34.65 6.81 16.32
N SER A 4 35.36 5.69 16.25
CA SER A 4 34.94 4.51 15.48
C SER A 4 33.72 3.79 16.10
N ALA A 5 33.63 3.72 17.43
CA ALA A 5 32.50 3.10 18.11
C ALA A 5 31.21 3.91 17.93
N THR A 6 31.31 5.25 18.00
CA THR A 6 30.17 6.15 17.79
C THR A 6 29.65 6.12 16.34
N GLN A 7 30.56 5.99 15.36
CA GLN A 7 30.21 5.83 13.94
C GLN A 7 29.48 4.50 13.66
N VAL A 8 29.90 3.41 14.31
CA VAL A 8 29.26 2.09 14.17
C VAL A 8 27.88 2.06 14.85
N VAL A 9 27.72 2.74 15.99
CA VAL A 9 26.42 2.83 16.68
C VAL A 9 25.44 3.72 15.92
N SER A 10 25.86 4.86 15.37
CA SER A 10 24.97 5.75 14.62
C SER A 10 24.52 5.13 13.29
N SER A 11 25.42 4.44 12.58
CA SER A 11 25.10 3.71 11.35
C SER A 11 24.12 2.56 11.61
N ARG A 12 24.28 1.82 12.71
CA ARG A 12 23.33 0.78 13.13
C ARG A 12 21.96 1.35 13.47
N ASN A 13 21.88 2.45 14.22
CA ASN A 13 20.60 3.08 14.56
C ASN A 13 19.87 3.59 13.32
N ARG A 14 20.59 4.20 12.38
CA ARG A 14 20.01 4.65 11.10
C ARG A 14 19.50 3.49 10.24
N ALA A 15 20.21 2.37 10.23
CA ALA A 15 19.77 1.16 9.53
C ALA A 15 18.47 0.59 10.15
N LEU A 16 18.36 0.57 11.48
CA LEU A 16 17.15 0.13 12.19
C LEU A 16 15.97 1.07 11.94
N GLU A 17 16.20 2.38 11.91
CA GLU A 17 15.15 3.36 11.57
C GLU A 17 14.64 3.15 10.15
N ILE A 18 15.53 3.00 9.17
CA ILE A 18 15.16 2.75 7.78
C ILE A 18 14.39 1.43 7.65
N ALA A 19 14.88 0.36 8.28
CA ALA A 19 14.19 -0.94 8.30
C ALA A 19 12.78 -0.82 8.90
N THR A 20 12.64 -0.06 9.99
CA THR A 20 11.35 0.21 10.63
C THR A 20 10.42 0.98 9.69
N GLN A 21 10.92 2.01 8.98
CA GLN A 21 10.11 2.76 8.01
C GLN A 21 9.64 1.87 6.86
N ILE A 22 10.52 1.03 6.31
CA ILE A 22 10.17 0.10 5.25
C ILE A 22 9.13 -0.90 5.74
N ALA A 23 9.33 -1.49 6.93
CA ALA A 23 8.38 -2.43 7.51
C ALA A 23 6.99 -1.79 7.69
N ILE A 24 6.92 -0.54 8.12
CA ILE A 24 5.67 0.22 8.27
C ILE A 24 4.98 0.41 6.90
N VAL A 25 5.71 0.83 5.87
CA VAL A 25 5.15 1.08 4.54
C VAL A 25 4.64 -0.23 3.91
N VAL A 26 5.41 -1.31 4.00
CA VAL A 26 5.04 -2.62 3.46
C VAL A 26 3.84 -3.21 4.20
N SER A 27 3.83 -3.15 5.53
CA SER A 27 2.69 -3.62 6.33
C SER A 27 1.41 -2.82 6.07
N ALA A 28 1.52 -1.52 5.82
CA ALA A 28 0.39 -0.68 5.43
C ALA A 28 -0.14 -1.04 4.03
N SER A 29 0.75 -1.29 3.05
CA SER A 29 0.34 -1.78 1.72
C SER A 29 -0.40 -3.12 1.83
N LEU A 30 0.18 -4.06 2.61
CA LEU A 30 -0.42 -5.37 2.85
C LEU A 30 -1.80 -5.26 3.52
N PHE A 31 -1.95 -4.36 4.49
CA PHE A 31 -3.23 -4.10 5.13
C PHE A 31 -4.30 -3.65 4.12
N VAL A 32 -3.97 -2.73 3.23
CA VAL A 32 -4.89 -2.30 2.15
C VAL A 32 -5.22 -3.45 1.21
N ALA A 33 -4.23 -4.29 0.86
CA ALA A 33 -4.44 -5.48 0.03
C ALA A 33 -5.38 -6.49 0.70
N LEU A 34 -5.29 -6.68 2.01
CA LEU A 34 -6.24 -7.52 2.76
C LEU A 34 -7.65 -6.93 2.75
N CYS A 35 -7.78 -5.61 2.92
CA CYS A 35 -9.07 -4.93 2.79
C CYS A 35 -9.67 -5.08 1.37
N ALA A 36 -8.85 -5.14 0.32
CA ALA A 36 -9.30 -5.35 -1.05
C ALA A 36 -9.92 -6.75 -1.29
N ARG A 37 -9.58 -7.74 -0.44
CA ARG A 37 -10.15 -9.09 -0.52
C ARG A 37 -11.53 -9.22 0.09
N ILE A 38 -11.92 -8.30 0.96
CA ILE A 38 -13.26 -8.25 1.53
C ILE A 38 -14.12 -7.40 0.61
N TYR A 39 -14.84 -8.07 -0.30
CA TYR A 39 -15.70 -7.43 -1.28
C TYR A 39 -17.05 -8.14 -1.39
N ILE A 40 -18.07 -7.36 -1.74
CA ILE A 40 -19.40 -7.83 -2.08
C ILE A 40 -19.62 -7.49 -3.56
N PRO A 41 -19.81 -8.48 -4.44
CA PRO A 41 -20.14 -8.22 -5.83
C PRO A 41 -21.56 -7.63 -5.92
N LEU A 42 -21.69 -6.49 -6.59
CA LEU A 42 -22.99 -5.87 -6.83
C LEU A 42 -23.52 -6.31 -8.20
N PRO A 43 -24.71 -6.94 -8.26
CA PRO A 43 -25.31 -7.32 -9.53
C PRO A 43 -25.65 -6.06 -10.35
N GLY A 44 -25.18 -6.01 -11.60
CA GLY A 44 -25.44 -4.91 -12.53
C GLY A 44 -24.38 -3.81 -12.58
N THR A 45 -23.34 -3.87 -11.75
CA THR A 45 -22.21 -2.91 -11.81
C THR A 45 -20.87 -3.63 -11.98
N PRO A 46 -19.94 -3.11 -12.81
CA PRO A 46 -18.61 -3.70 -13.00
C PRO A 46 -17.65 -3.44 -11.82
N VAL A 47 -18.04 -2.59 -10.86
CA VAL A 47 -17.25 -2.25 -9.67
C VAL A 47 -17.85 -2.92 -8.44
N PRO A 48 -17.13 -3.83 -7.75
CA PRO A 48 -17.62 -4.41 -6.51
C PRO A 48 -17.53 -3.40 -5.36
N MET A 49 -18.36 -3.57 -4.34
CA MET A 49 -18.24 -2.79 -3.12
C MET A 49 -17.21 -3.46 -2.22
N THR A 50 -16.13 -2.74 -1.91
CA THR A 50 -15.01 -3.27 -1.12
C THR A 50 -14.81 -2.42 0.14
N VAL A 51 -14.22 -3.01 1.19
CA VAL A 51 -13.77 -2.24 2.37
C VAL A 51 -12.39 -1.60 2.16
N GLN A 52 -11.82 -1.75 0.96
CA GLN A 52 -10.51 -1.22 0.58
C GLN A 52 -10.41 0.29 0.78
N ASN A 53 -11.44 1.05 0.37
CA ASN A 53 -11.45 2.51 0.53
C ASN A 53 -11.34 2.93 2.00
N PHE A 54 -11.98 2.20 2.91
CA PHE A 54 -11.84 2.44 4.35
C PHE A 54 -10.41 2.15 4.82
N GLY A 55 -9.80 1.06 4.34
CA GLY A 55 -8.39 0.74 4.64
C GLY A 55 -7.42 1.82 4.16
N VAL A 56 -7.64 2.37 2.97
CA VAL A 56 -6.84 3.47 2.40
C VAL A 56 -6.94 4.72 3.28
N LEU A 57 -8.16 5.12 3.66
CA LEU A 57 -8.37 6.28 4.54
C LEU A 57 -7.71 6.08 5.91
N LEU A 58 -7.81 4.87 6.48
CA LEU A 58 -7.20 4.53 7.76
C LEU A 58 -5.68 4.63 7.69
N VAL A 59 -5.07 4.13 6.60
CA VAL A 59 -3.63 4.24 6.33
C VAL A 59 -3.21 5.71 6.21
N GLY A 60 -3.93 6.52 5.43
CA GLY A 60 -3.64 7.95 5.29
C GLY A 60 -3.72 8.71 6.62
N LEU A 61 -4.74 8.42 7.44
CA LEU A 61 -4.95 9.04 8.74
C LEU A 61 -3.93 8.57 9.79
N ALA A 62 -3.60 7.27 9.82
CA ALA A 62 -2.71 6.70 10.84
C ALA A 62 -1.23 7.01 10.58
N LEU A 63 -0.81 7.05 9.32
CA LEU A 63 0.59 7.20 8.93
C LEU A 63 0.96 8.63 8.53
N GLY A 64 -0.05 9.49 8.32
CA GLY A 64 0.11 10.85 7.84
C GLY A 64 0.47 10.91 6.36
N SER A 65 0.58 12.14 5.83
CA SER A 65 0.70 12.40 4.39
C SER A 65 1.90 11.71 3.72
N ARG A 66 3.11 11.79 4.30
CA ARG A 66 4.33 11.24 3.66
C ARG A 66 4.37 9.72 3.64
N ARG A 67 4.07 9.06 4.76
CA ARG A 67 4.14 7.59 4.87
C ARG A 67 2.92 6.93 4.24
N GLY A 68 1.73 7.55 4.36
CA GLY A 68 0.53 7.12 3.67
C GLY A 68 0.71 7.16 2.16
N PHE A 69 1.18 8.29 1.60
CA PHE A 69 1.49 8.40 0.18
C PHE A 69 2.47 7.32 -0.30
N ALA A 70 3.54 7.08 0.46
CA ALA A 70 4.52 6.04 0.12
C ALA A 70 3.91 4.63 0.14
N ALA A 71 3.07 4.31 1.12
CA ALA A 71 2.41 3.00 1.22
C ALA A 71 1.39 2.77 0.11
N LEU A 72 0.59 3.78 -0.22
CA LEU A 72 -0.44 3.69 -1.25
C LEU A 72 0.16 3.72 -2.66
N SER A 73 1.25 4.46 -2.86
CA SER A 73 2.04 4.37 -4.10
C SER A 73 2.65 2.99 -4.27
N LEU A 74 3.21 2.41 -3.19
CA LEU A 74 3.74 1.04 -3.23
C LEU A 74 2.64 0.04 -3.59
N TYR A 75 1.48 0.12 -2.94
CA TYR A 75 0.30 -0.68 -3.24
C TYR A 75 -0.09 -0.62 -4.73
N LEU A 76 -0.11 0.59 -5.30
CA LEU A 76 -0.46 0.81 -6.69
C LEU A 76 0.58 0.20 -7.64
N VAL A 77 1.87 0.35 -7.33
CA VAL A 77 2.98 -0.24 -8.11
C VAL A 77 2.97 -1.76 -8.04
N GLU A 78 2.78 -2.34 -6.86
CA GLU A 78 2.66 -3.79 -6.66
C GLU A 78 1.52 -4.35 -7.52
N GLY A 79 0.35 -3.71 -7.48
CA GLY A 79 -0.77 -4.12 -8.30
C GLY A 79 -0.55 -3.88 -9.80
N ALA A 80 0.13 -2.80 -10.20
CA ALA A 80 0.51 -2.56 -11.59
C ALA A 80 1.47 -3.63 -12.14
N MET A 81 2.40 -4.11 -11.31
CA MET A 81 3.32 -5.20 -11.62
C MET A 81 2.63 -6.57 -11.76
N GLY A 82 1.35 -6.67 -11.41
CA GLY A 82 0.59 -7.92 -11.51
C GLY A 82 0.53 -8.74 -10.22
N PHE A 83 1.00 -8.20 -9.09
CA PHE A 83 0.78 -8.88 -7.82
C PHE A 83 -0.72 -8.90 -7.47
N PRO A 84 -1.21 -9.97 -6.83
CA PRO A 84 -2.63 -10.14 -6.52
C PRO A 84 -3.04 -9.32 -5.27
N VAL A 85 -2.72 -8.03 -5.27
CA VAL A 85 -3.03 -7.07 -4.19
C VAL A 85 -4.34 -6.32 -4.41
N PHE A 86 -4.78 -6.23 -5.67
CA PHE A 86 -6.09 -5.65 -6.02
C PHE A 86 -7.24 -6.62 -5.71
N SER A 87 -8.46 -6.08 -5.77
CA SER A 87 -9.66 -6.89 -5.60
C SER A 87 -9.69 -8.03 -6.63
N PRO A 88 -10.07 -9.27 -6.25
CA PRO A 88 -10.11 -10.42 -7.16
C PRO A 88 -11.09 -10.28 -8.33
N HIS A 89 -11.92 -9.25 -8.32
CA HIS A 89 -12.90 -8.97 -9.36
C HIS A 89 -12.24 -8.18 -10.50
N GLY A 90 -11.72 -8.89 -11.51
CA GLY A 90 -11.13 -8.29 -12.71
C GLY A 90 -9.95 -9.07 -13.28
N LEU A 91 -9.32 -8.51 -14.31
CA LEU A 91 -8.17 -9.10 -15.02
C LEU A 91 -6.84 -8.97 -14.23
N GLY A 92 -6.85 -8.30 -13.07
CA GLY A 92 -5.65 -8.04 -12.28
C GLY A 92 -4.66 -7.11 -13.00
N GLY A 93 -3.53 -6.81 -12.36
CA GLY A 93 -2.44 -6.08 -13.00
C GLY A 93 -2.80 -4.66 -13.44
N ILE A 94 -2.05 -4.17 -14.43
CA ILE A 94 -2.30 -2.88 -15.07
C ILE A 94 -3.70 -2.79 -15.73
N ALA A 95 -4.28 -3.92 -16.14
CA ALA A 95 -5.61 -3.96 -16.74
C ALA A 95 -6.70 -3.49 -15.76
N GLN A 96 -6.51 -3.69 -14.46
CA GLN A 96 -7.43 -3.21 -13.43
C GLN A 96 -7.29 -1.70 -13.14
N ILE A 97 -6.13 -1.11 -13.46
CA ILE A 97 -5.86 0.34 -13.39
C ILE A 97 -6.46 1.07 -14.59
N ILE A 98 -6.48 0.46 -15.77
CA ILE A 98 -7.10 1.04 -16.97
C ILE A 98 -8.61 0.69 -17.03
N GLY A 99 -9.04 -0.28 -16.23
CA GLY A 99 -10.41 -0.75 -16.16
C GLY A 99 -11.36 0.13 -15.33
N PRO A 100 -12.60 -0.33 -15.10
CA PRO A 100 -13.66 0.45 -14.45
C PRO A 100 -13.35 0.85 -13.00
N THR A 101 -12.49 0.10 -12.31
CA THR A 101 -12.01 0.40 -10.94
C THR A 101 -10.81 1.34 -10.91
N GLY A 102 -10.22 1.65 -12.06
CA GLY A 102 -8.97 2.37 -12.20
C GLY A 102 -8.94 3.74 -11.55
N GLY A 103 -10.03 4.50 -11.71
CA GLY A 103 -10.16 5.84 -11.12
C GLY A 103 -10.02 5.85 -9.60
N TYR A 104 -10.51 4.81 -8.92
CA TYR A 104 -10.33 4.67 -7.47
C TYR A 104 -8.88 4.35 -7.11
N LEU A 105 -8.25 3.43 -7.83
CA LEU A 105 -6.86 3.02 -7.58
C LEU A 105 -5.88 4.19 -7.73
N ILE A 106 -6.07 5.02 -8.76
CA ILE A 106 -5.22 6.19 -9.04
C ILE A 106 -5.45 7.31 -8.01
N ALA A 107 -6.64 7.38 -7.40
CA ALA A 107 -6.98 8.41 -6.44
C ALA A 107 -6.48 8.12 -5.00
N TYR A 108 -5.92 6.95 -4.72
CA TYR A 108 -5.49 6.59 -3.36
C TYR A 108 -4.23 7.31 -2.88
N PRO A 109 -3.12 7.36 -3.64
CA PRO A 109 -1.92 8.07 -3.20
C PRO A 109 -2.15 9.58 -3.09
#